data_AF-A0A1B8HFC1-F1
#
_entry.id   AF-A0A1B8HFC1-F1
#
_cell.length_a   1.000
_cell.length_b   1.000
_cell.length_c   1.000
_cell.angle_alpha   90.00
_cell.angle_beta   90.00
_cell.angle_gamma   90.00
#
_symmetry.space_group_name_H-M   'P 1'
#
loop_
_entity.id
_entity.type
_entity.pdbx_description
1 polymer ?
#
loop_
_entity_poly.entity_id
_entity_poly.type
_entity_poly.pdbx_seq_one_letter_code
_entity_poly.pdbx_strand_id
1 'polypeptide(L)' 'MEYEFEKYTGVTIVPEDMVYATPVLFAILASLVAGDSEEKQDKLYKLIDKAIEMNKETSSAAQLAVAGQFAKMALSGKQ' A
#
# COMPACT_ATOMS: atom_id res chain seq x y z
N MET A 1 -20.33 -6.74 -16.38
CA MET A 1 -20.04 -6.61 -14.95
C MET A 1 -19.54 -5.20 -14.80
N GLU A 2 -20.23 -4.38 -14.00
CA GLU A 2 -19.81 -3.00 -13.74
C GLU A 2 -19.11 -2.99 -12.38
N TYR A 3 -17.90 -2.45 -12.32
CA TYR A 3 -17.11 -2.39 -11.10
C TYR A 3 -17.53 -1.16 -10.28
N GLU A 4 -17.50 -1.25 -8.95
CA GLU A 4 -17.92 -0.14 -8.07
C GLU A 4 -17.15 1.16 -8.32
N PHE A 5 -15.86 1.08 -8.73
CA PHE A 5 -15.07 2.27 -9.04
C PHE A 5 -15.57 3.00 -10.29
N GLU A 6 -16.29 2.33 -11.20
CA GLU A 6 -16.82 2.91 -12.44
C GLU A 6 -18.00 3.86 -12.18
N LYS A 7 -18.65 3.75 -11.01
CA LYS A 7 -19.75 4.63 -10.59
C LYS A 7 -19.31 6.04 -10.23
N TYR A 8 -18.01 6.26 -10.01
CA TYR A 8 -17.46 7.56 -9.62
C TYR A 8 -17.09 8.37 -10.87
N THR A 9 -17.95 9.31 -11.25
CA THR A 9 -17.73 10.22 -12.39
C THR A 9 -17.79 11.68 -11.95
N GLY A 10 -17.08 12.58 -12.65
CA GLY A 10 -17.09 14.02 -12.35
C GLY A 10 -16.43 14.40 -11.01
N VAL A 11 -15.54 13.55 -10.50
CA VAL A 11 -14.91 13.73 -9.18
C VAL A 11 -13.86 14.84 -9.23
N THR A 12 -13.88 15.74 -8.23
CA THR A 12 -12.81 16.71 -8.01
C THR A 12 -11.77 16.08 -7.09
N ILE A 13 -10.49 16.09 -7.50
CA ILE A 13 -9.40 15.53 -6.69
C ILE A 13 -9.08 16.50 -5.55
N VAL A 14 -9.20 16.01 -4.32
CA VAL A 14 -8.80 16.70 -3.09
C VAL A 14 -7.44 16.11 -2.65
N PRO A 15 -6.35 16.90 -2.66
CA PRO A 15 -5.01 16.38 -2.33
C PRO A 15 -4.91 15.74 -0.93
N GLU A 16 -5.68 16.24 0.04
CA GLU A 16 -5.71 15.74 1.41
C GLU A 16 -6.26 14.30 1.48
N ASP A 17 -7.26 13.98 0.65
CA ASP A 17 -7.86 12.65 0.59
C ASP A 17 -6.91 11.61 -0.03
N MET A 18 -5.96 12.06 -0.86
CA MET A 18 -4.95 11.19 -1.46
C MET A 18 -3.98 10.62 -0.43
N VAL A 19 -3.85 11.25 0.74
CA VAL A 19 -3.05 10.75 1.87
C VAL A 19 -3.59 9.40 2.36
N TYR A 20 -4.90 9.21 2.33
CA TYR A 20 -5.54 7.94 2.72
C TYR A 20 -5.64 6.96 1.55
N ALA A 21 -5.80 7.46 0.32
CA ALA A 21 -5.84 6.60 -0.87
C ALA A 21 -4.49 5.89 -1.12
N THR A 22 -3.37 6.55 -0.81
CA THR A 22 -2.03 6.03 -1.12
C THR A 22 -1.70 4.71 -0.41
N PRO A 23 -1.87 4.57 0.93
CA PRO A 23 -1.68 3.28 1.61
C PRO A 23 -2.61 2.18 1.10
N VAL A 24 -3.86 2.52 0.75
CA VAL A 24 -4.84 1.55 0.22
C VAL A 24 -4.45 1.04 -1.17
N LEU A 25 -3.99 1.91 -2.06
CA LEU A 25 -3.46 1.50 -3.37
C LEU A 25 -2.24 0.59 -3.21
N PHE A 26 -1.38 0.86 -2.22
CA PHE A 26 -0.23 0.02 -1.93
C PHE A 26 -0.65 -1.37 -1.45
N ALA A 27 -1.69 -1.48 -0.62
CA ALA A 27 -2.27 -2.75 -0.20
C ALA A 27 -2.83 -3.58 -1.38
N ILE A 28 -3.52 -2.93 -2.32
CA ILE A 28 -4.04 -3.57 -3.54
C ILE A 28 -2.87 -4.12 -4.39
N LEU A 29 -1.84 -3.30 -4.62
CA LEU A 29 -0.68 -3.71 -5.41
C LEU A 29 0.12 -4.82 -4.73
N ALA A 30 0.32 -4.75 -3.41
CA ALA A 30 0.98 -5.79 -2.64
C ALA A 30 0.24 -7.14 -2.77
N SER A 31 -1.09 -7.11 -2.70
CA SER A 31 -1.94 -8.29 -2.86
C SER A 31 -1.83 -8.89 -4.26
N LEU A 32 -1.69 -8.06 -5.29
CA LEU A 32 -1.53 -8.52 -6.68
C LEU A 32 -0.13 -9.12 -6.94
N VAL A 33 0.92 -8.51 -6.41
CA VAL A 33 2.31 -8.90 -6.68
C VAL A 33 2.75 -10.09 -5.84
N ALA A 34 2.46 -10.06 -4.53
CA ALA A 34 2.87 -11.11 -3.59
C ALA A 34 1.81 -12.20 -3.41
N GLY A 35 0.53 -11.81 -3.35
CA GLY A 35 -0.57 -12.76 -3.11
C GLY A 35 -0.29 -13.63 -1.89
N ASP A 36 -0.44 -14.94 -2.03
CA ASP A 36 -0.25 -15.90 -0.94
C ASP A 36 1.18 -16.51 -0.93
N SER A 37 2.09 -16.00 -1.76
CA SER A 37 3.47 -16.48 -1.83
C SER A 37 4.29 -15.91 -0.69
N GLU A 38 4.57 -16.73 0.33
CA GLU A 38 5.40 -16.35 1.48
C GLU A 38 6.75 -15.75 1.07
N GLU A 39 7.42 -16.33 0.06
CA GLU A 39 8.69 -15.81 -0.48
C GLU A 39 8.54 -14.37 -0.99
N LYS A 40 7.48 -14.10 -1.76
CA LYS A 40 7.24 -12.76 -2.30
C LYS A 40 6.81 -11.77 -1.21
N GLN A 41 6.05 -12.23 -0.22
CA GLN A 41 5.68 -11.40 0.93
C GLN A 41 6.92 -11.00 1.74
N ASP A 42 7.80 -11.95 2.08
CA ASP A 42 9.07 -11.69 2.78
C ASP A 42 9.96 -10.73 1.99
N LYS A 43 10.09 -10.94 0.67
CA LYS A 43 10.85 -10.03 -0.20
C LYS A 43 10.26 -8.63 -0.22
N LEU A 44 8.94 -8.50 -0.28
CA LEU A 44 8.25 -7.21 -0.21
C LEU A 44 8.54 -6.51 1.11
N TYR A 45 8.40 -7.19 2.25
CA TYR A 45 8.66 -6.61 3.57
C TYR A 45 10.11 -6.15 3.72
N LYS A 46 11.09 -6.95 3.28
CA LYS A 46 12.50 -6.56 3.31
C LYS A 46 12.80 -5.33 2.45
N LEU A 47 12.14 -5.19 1.30
CA LEU A 47 12.30 -4.02 0.45
C LEU A 47 11.71 -2.76 1.10
N ILE A 48 10.58 -2.90 1.80
CA ILE A 48 9.95 -1.81 2.56
C ILE A 48 10.86 -1.38 3.72
N ASP A 49 11.37 -2.34 4.51
CA ASP A 49 12.31 -2.05 5.61
C ASP A 49 13.56 -1.32 5.10
N LYS A 50 14.11 -1.78 3.97
CA LYS A 50 15.26 -1.12 3.34
C LYS A 50 14.92 0.32 2.90
N ALA A 51 13.73 0.54 2.34
CA ALA A 51 13.30 1.88 1.94
C ALA A 51 13.14 2.80 3.16
N ILE A 52 12.60 2.30 4.27
CA ILE A 52 12.49 3.06 5.53
C ILE A 52 13.87 3.45 6.05
N GLU A 53 14.80 2.50 6.14
CA GLU A 53 16.16 2.77 6.61
C GLU A 53 16.88 3.81 5.74
N MET A 54 16.72 3.72 4.41
CA MET A 54 17.29 4.68 3.46
C MET A 54 16.69 6.10 3.61
N ASN A 55 15.52 6.23 4.25
CA ASN A 55 14.80 7.49 4.42
C ASN A 55 14.67 7.89 5.91
N LYS A 56 15.41 7.27 6.83
CA LYS A 56 15.19 7.43 8.28
C LYS A 56 15.30 8.87 8.81
N GLU A 57 16.02 9.74 8.09
CA GLU A 57 16.24 11.14 8.45
C GLU A 57 15.21 12.09 7.80
N THR A 58 14.26 11.57 7.03
CA THR A 58 13.24 12.36 6.33
C THR A 58 11.84 12.03 6.84
N SER A 59 10.89 12.94 6.61
CA SER A 59 9.47 12.72 6.92
C SER A 59 8.85 11.57 6.12
N SER A 60 9.49 11.11 5.03
CA SER A 60 9.01 10.01 4.22
C SER A 60 9.15 8.64 4.89
N ALA A 61 10.05 8.44 5.85
CA ALA A 61 10.17 7.17 6.58
C ALA A 61 8.85 6.77 7.27
N ALA A 62 8.17 7.72 7.91
CA ALA A 62 6.88 7.46 8.56
C ALA A 62 5.79 7.07 7.54
N GLN A 63 5.75 7.74 6.38
CA GLN A 63 4.79 7.45 5.32
C GLN A 63 5.05 6.07 4.68
N LEU A 64 6.32 5.70 4.48
CA LEU A 64 6.71 4.37 4.00
C LEU A 64 6.33 3.27 4.99
N ALA A 65 6.50 3.51 6.30
CA ALA A 65 6.09 2.59 7.34
C ALA A 65 4.57 2.36 7.33
N VAL A 66 3.77 3.42 7.17
CA VAL A 66 2.30 3.30 7.04
C VAL A 66 1.92 2.48 5.81
N ALA A 67 2.52 2.74 4.65
CA ALA A 67 2.28 1.94 3.45
C ALA A 67 2.62 0.45 3.67
N GLY A 68 3.71 0.16 4.38
CA GLY A 68 4.10 -1.21 4.74
C GLY A 68 3.13 -1.91 5.69
N GLN A 69 2.58 -1.18 6.67
CA GLN A 69 1.55 -1.72 7.56
C GLN A 69 0.28 -2.12 6.78
N PHE A 70 -0.15 -1.29 5.83
CA PHE A 70 -1.30 -1.58 4.98
C PHE A 70 -1.05 -2.78 4.05
N ALA A 71 0.13 -2.86 3.44
CA ALA A 71 0.53 -4.04 2.67
C ALA A 71 0.47 -5.32 3.51
N LYS A 72 1.07 -5.29 4.70
CA LYS A 72 1.06 -6.43 5.62
C LYS A 72 -0.36 -6.80 6.03
N MET A 73 -1.20 -5.82 6.37
CA MET A 73 -2.60 -6.06 6.74
C MET A 73 -3.37 -6.75 5.61
N ALA A 74 -3.23 -6.30 4.36
CA ALA A 74 -3.92 -6.90 3.23
C ALA A 74 -3.45 -8.34 2.92
N LEU A 75 -2.17 -8.62 3.16
CA LEU A 75 -1.59 -9.96 2.96
C LEU A 75 -1.86 -10.90 4.15
N SER A 76 -2.01 -10.37 5.37
CA SER A 76 -2.29 -11.13 6.60
C SER A 76 -3.78 -11.33 6.85
N GLY A 77 -4.63 -10.44 6.32
CA GLY A 77 -6.08 -10.42 6.51
C GLY A 77 -6.86 -11.38 5.61
N LYS A 78 -6.16 -12.18 4.81
CA LYS A 78 -6.77 -13.32 4.12
C LYS A 78 -6.93 -14.48 5.11
N GLN A 79 -8.02 -14.44 5.86
CA GLN A 79 -8.67 -15.65 6.39
C GLN A 79 -9.84 -16.01 5.48
#